data_AF-A0A6C0D8C8-F1
#
_entry.id   AF-A0A6C0D8C8-F1
#
_cell.length_a   1.000
_cell.length_b   1.000
_cell.length_c   1.000
_cell.angle_alpha   90.00
_cell.angle_beta   90.00
_cell.angle_gamma   90.00
#
_symmetry.space_group_name_H-M   'P 1'
#
loop_
_entity.id
_entity.type
_entity.pdbx_description
1 polymer ?
#
loop_
_entity_poly.entity_id
_entity_poly.type
_entity_poly.pdbx_seq_one_letter_code
_entity_poly.pdbx_strand_id
1 'polypeptide(L)'
;MKIPAALSKMSIFEMVLFIGFILYIVLPIRTPVFLAPYIDSIFGMVVLFCITISLFVYTNPVLGVLYILVAYEVMRRSSSNKGNTKAIIMEYTPSQATKDVSMHNMNPAIEKTVEEEVIEVRAPIGKSHPTEYIETSFKPVADKLMDGASMV
;
A
#
# COMPACT_ATOMS: atom_id res chain seq x y z
N MET A 1 -36.16 24.33 21.02
CA MET A 1 -35.69 24.03 19.65
C MET A 1 -36.88 23.49 18.86
N LYS A 2 -37.34 24.14 17.80
CA LYS A 2 -38.55 23.73 17.07
C LYS A 2 -38.22 22.49 16.22
N ILE A 3 -38.82 21.36 16.54
CA ILE A 3 -38.70 20.14 15.75
C ILE A 3 -39.40 20.43 14.40
N PRO A 4 -38.77 20.09 13.25
CA PRO A 4 -39.39 20.33 11.95
C PRO A 4 -40.74 19.63 11.86
N ALA A 5 -41.74 20.28 11.25
CA ALA A 5 -43.11 19.78 11.15
C ALA A 5 -43.24 18.41 10.45
N ALA A 6 -42.21 18.00 9.71
CA ALA A 6 -42.10 16.67 9.11
C ALA A 6 -41.91 15.55 10.13
N LEU A 7 -41.25 15.82 11.27
CA LEU A 7 -41.03 14.86 12.36
C LEU A 7 -42.25 14.74 13.28
N SER A 8 -42.99 15.83 13.47
CA SER A 8 -44.15 15.84 14.38
C SER A 8 -45.37 15.07 13.85
N LYS A 9 -45.34 14.64 12.58
CA LYS A 9 -46.42 13.84 11.95
C LYS A 9 -46.10 12.34 11.89
N MET A 10 -44.98 11.89 12.46
CA MET A 10 -44.59 10.49 12.42
C MET A 10 -45.31 9.66 13.48
N SER A 11 -45.64 8.42 13.13
CA SER A 11 -46.11 7.41 14.08
C SER A 11 -45.00 7.04 15.08
N ILE A 12 -45.36 6.54 16.25
CA ILE A 12 -44.40 6.06 17.27
C ILE A 12 -43.43 5.02 16.67
N PHE A 13 -43.92 4.13 15.80
CA PHE A 13 -43.09 3.12 15.15
C PHE A 13 -42.08 3.74 14.16
N GLU A 14 -42.50 4.74 13.40
CA GLU A 14 -41.62 5.47 12.48
C GLU A 14 -40.55 6.26 13.25
N MET A 15 -40.90 6.81 14.41
CA MET A 15 -39.96 7.52 15.28
C MET A 15 -38.89 6.58 15.85
N VAL A 16 -39.28 5.37 16.28
CA VAL A 16 -38.31 4.34 16.73
C VAL A 16 -37.36 3.95 15.60
N LEU A 17 -37.90 3.74 14.39
CA LEU A 17 -37.12 3.36 13.22
C LEU A 17 -36.16 4.48 12.80
N PHE A 18 -36.61 5.74 12.83
CA PHE A 18 -35.79 6.93 12.58
C PHE A 18 -34.58 7.00 13.52
N ILE A 19 -34.82 6.85 14.82
CA ILE A 19 -33.76 6.86 15.84
C ILE A 19 -32.81 5.68 15.61
N GLY A 20 -33.33 4.49 15.33
CA GLY A 20 -32.54 3.30 15.02
C GLY A 20 -31.61 3.49 13.83
N PHE A 21 -32.10 4.12 12.76
CA PHE A 21 -31.30 4.45 11.57
C PHE A 21 -30.20 5.46 11.84
N ILE A 22 -30.50 6.53 12.59
CA ILE A 22 -29.48 7.50 13.00
C ILE A 22 -28.40 6.81 13.83
N LEU A 23 -28.80 6.01 14.82
CA LEU A 23 -27.87 5.30 15.69
C LEU A 23 -27.00 4.34 14.89
N TYR A 24 -27.55 3.63 13.90
CA TYR A 24 -26.80 2.76 13.01
C TYR A 24 -25.77 3.51 12.15
N ILE A 25 -26.10 4.70 11.66
CA ILE A 25 -25.18 5.54 10.88
C ILE A 25 -24.04 6.04 11.77
N VAL A 26 -24.35 6.53 12.98
CA VAL A 26 -23.37 7.11 13.90
C VAL A 26 -22.45 6.03 14.50
N LEU A 27 -23.01 4.88 14.88
CA LEU A 27 -22.23 3.80 15.47
C LEU A 27 -21.64 2.91 14.37
N PRO A 28 -20.31 2.69 14.35
CA PRO A 28 -19.66 1.79 13.39
C PRO A 28 -19.87 0.30 13.77
N ILE A 29 -21.13 -0.13 13.84
CA ILE A 29 -21.53 -1.51 14.09
C ILE A 29 -21.15 -2.34 12.87
N ARG A 30 -20.22 -3.27 13.03
CA ARG A 30 -19.81 -4.18 11.95
C ARG A 30 -20.91 -5.22 11.70
N THR A 31 -21.18 -5.46 10.43
CA THR A 31 -22.06 -6.55 10.00
C THR A 31 -21.41 -7.89 10.38
N PRO A 32 -22.12 -8.80 11.06
CA PRO A 32 -21.52 -10.05 11.50
C PRO A 32 -21.14 -10.92 10.29
N VAL A 33 -20.09 -11.74 10.47
CA VAL A 33 -19.47 -12.52 9.38
C VAL A 33 -20.47 -13.45 8.68
N PHE A 34 -21.42 -14.02 9.42
CA PHE A 34 -22.45 -14.89 8.85
C PHE A 34 -23.47 -14.15 7.98
N LEU A 35 -23.73 -12.85 8.22
CA LEU A 35 -24.76 -12.08 7.51
C LEU A 35 -24.19 -11.32 6.31
N ALA A 36 -22.91 -10.95 6.39
CA ALA A 36 -22.17 -10.31 5.31
C ALA A 36 -22.34 -10.98 3.93
N PRO A 37 -22.25 -12.32 3.78
CA PRO A 37 -22.37 -12.94 2.46
C PRO A 37 -23.75 -12.80 1.84
N TYR A 38 -24.81 -12.76 2.65
CA TYR A 38 -26.19 -12.63 2.19
C TYR A 38 -26.49 -11.21 1.71
N ILE A 39 -26.04 -10.20 2.45
CA ILE A 39 -26.22 -8.78 2.11
C ILE A 39 -25.49 -8.45 0.81
N ASP A 40 -24.26 -8.94 0.67
CA ASP A 40 -23.41 -8.69 -0.50
C ASP A 40 -23.68 -9.68 -1.64
N SER A 41 -24.82 -10.37 -1.63
CA SER A 41 -25.27 -11.20 -2.76
C SER A 41 -26.20 -10.38 -3.67
N ILE A 42 -26.32 -10.78 -4.93
CA ILE A 42 -27.26 -10.16 -5.88
C ILE A 42 -28.69 -10.14 -5.30
N PHE A 43 -29.10 -11.24 -4.69
CA PHE A 43 -30.41 -11.32 -4.01
C PHE A 43 -30.51 -10.37 -2.82
N GLY A 44 -29.46 -10.24 -2.01
CA GLY A 44 -29.42 -9.31 -0.87
C GLY A 44 -29.57 -7.85 -1.30
N MET A 45 -28.89 -7.45 -2.38
CA MET A 45 -29.02 -6.10 -2.93
C MET A 45 -30.43 -5.82 -3.47
N VAL A 46 -31.04 -6.81 -4.15
CA VAL A 46 -32.44 -6.70 -4.59
C VAL A 46 -33.38 -6.55 -3.40
N VAL A 47 -33.18 -7.32 -2.33
CA VAL A 47 -33.98 -7.20 -1.10
C VAL A 47 -33.83 -5.81 -0.48
N LEU A 48 -32.60 -5.28 -0.36
CA LEU A 48 -32.38 -3.93 0.15
C LEU A 48 -33.12 -2.88 -0.69
N PHE A 49 -33.11 -3.03 -2.01
CA PHE A 49 -33.83 -2.16 -2.94
C PHE A 49 -35.36 -2.29 -2.82
N CYS A 50 -35.89 -3.49 -2.62
CA CYS A 50 -37.33 -3.66 -2.34
C CYS A 50 -37.73 -2.99 -1.03
N ILE A 51 -36.88 -3.05 0.00
CA ILE A 51 -37.11 -2.37 1.27
C ILE A 51 -37.08 -0.84 1.09
N THR A 52 -36.13 -0.29 0.30
CA THR A 52 -36.09 1.18 0.05
C THR A 52 -37.40 1.64 -0.59
N ILE A 53 -37.87 0.95 -1.64
CA ILE A 53 -39.14 1.27 -2.31
C ILE A 53 -40.30 1.18 -1.31
N SER A 54 -40.34 0.10 -0.50
CA SER A 54 -41.41 -0.10 0.48
C SER A 54 -41.47 1.03 1.50
N LEU A 55 -40.32 1.53 1.98
CA LEU A 55 -40.30 2.69 2.87
C LEU A 55 -40.84 3.95 2.19
N PHE A 56 -40.52 4.21 0.92
CA PHE A 56 -41.05 5.37 0.22
C PHE A 56 -42.57 5.31 -0.02
N VAL A 57 -43.12 4.12 -0.24
CA VAL A 57 -44.55 3.93 -0.52
C VAL A 57 -45.39 3.95 0.76
N TYR A 58 -44.92 3.28 1.81
CA TYR A 58 -45.74 3.01 3.01
C TYR A 58 -45.42 3.89 4.22
N THR A 59 -44.31 4.64 4.21
CA THR A 59 -43.88 5.47 5.35
C THR A 59 -43.57 6.90 4.94
N ASN A 60 -43.23 7.76 5.91
CA ASN A 60 -42.80 9.12 5.62
C ASN A 60 -41.56 9.14 4.67
N PRO A 61 -41.57 9.96 3.60
CA PRO A 61 -40.47 9.99 2.62
C PRO A 61 -39.11 10.36 3.22
N VAL A 62 -39.09 11.09 4.34
CA VAL A 62 -37.85 11.39 5.09
C VAL A 62 -37.17 10.10 5.57
N LEU A 63 -37.95 9.11 5.98
CA LEU A 63 -37.48 7.81 6.43
C LEU A 63 -36.85 7.01 5.29
N GLY A 64 -37.44 7.08 4.10
CA GLY A 64 -36.91 6.46 2.88
C GLY A 64 -35.55 7.03 2.48
N VAL A 65 -35.41 8.37 2.48
CA VAL A 65 -34.13 9.04 2.18
C VAL A 65 -33.06 8.67 3.21
N LEU A 66 -33.42 8.66 4.50
CA LEU A 66 -32.50 8.23 5.56
C LEU A 66 -32.07 6.76 5.38
N TYR A 67 -33.00 5.89 4.99
CA TYR A 67 -32.71 4.48 4.77
C TYR A 67 -31.77 4.24 3.59
N ILE A 68 -31.73 5.10 2.56
CA ILE A 68 -30.72 5.00 1.50
C ILE A 68 -29.30 5.11 2.09
N LEU A 69 -29.08 6.00 3.05
CA LEU A 69 -27.79 6.12 3.74
C LEU A 69 -27.48 4.89 4.59
N VAL A 70 -28.49 4.35 5.27
CA VAL A 70 -28.36 3.10 6.05
C VAL A 70 -28.01 1.93 5.13
N ALA A 71 -28.72 1.76 4.02
CA ALA A 71 -28.48 0.70 3.05
C ALA A 71 -27.06 0.81 2.45
N TYR A 72 -26.60 2.02 2.15
CA TYR A 72 -25.22 2.27 1.74
C TYR A 72 -24.22 1.87 2.83
N GLU A 73 -24.44 2.25 4.09
CA GLU A 73 -23.57 1.87 5.21
C GLU A 73 -23.56 0.35 5.44
N VAL A 74 -24.71 -0.33 5.37
CA VAL A 74 -24.83 -1.79 5.42
C VAL A 74 -24.00 -2.45 4.32
N MET A 75 -24.13 -1.98 3.08
CA MET A 75 -23.39 -2.50 1.93
C MET A 75 -21.88 -2.28 2.11
N ARG A 76 -21.47 -1.05 2.43
CA ARG A 76 -20.06 -0.66 2.67
C ARG A 76 -19.42 -1.50 3.77
N ARG A 77 -20.13 -1.77 4.86
CA ARG A 77 -19.63 -2.58 5.98
C ARG A 77 -19.57 -4.08 5.64
N SER A 78 -20.50 -4.58 4.84
CA SER A 78 -20.53 -5.99 4.43
C SER A 78 -19.47 -6.35 3.37
N SER A 79 -19.15 -5.42 2.48
CA SER A 79 -18.24 -5.61 1.35
C SER A 79 -16.77 -5.84 1.77
N SER A 80 -16.40 -5.51 3.01
CA SER A 80 -15.02 -5.70 3.50
C SER A 80 -14.56 -7.17 3.52
N ASN A 81 -15.49 -8.14 3.48
CA ASN A 81 -15.19 -9.57 3.64
C ASN A 81 -15.18 -10.38 2.34
N LYS A 82 -15.74 -9.85 1.23
CA LYS A 82 -15.65 -10.53 -0.07
C LYS A 82 -14.59 -9.86 -0.91
N GLY A 83 -13.44 -10.52 -1.05
CA GLY A 83 -12.54 -10.28 -2.17
C GLY A 83 -12.10 -8.82 -2.33
N ASN A 84 -11.78 -8.12 -1.23
CA ASN A 84 -10.86 -7.01 -1.36
C ASN A 84 -9.65 -7.58 -2.08
N THR A 85 -9.36 -7.10 -3.29
CA THR A 85 -8.14 -7.45 -4.02
C THR A 85 -6.93 -7.35 -3.09
N LYS A 86 -6.95 -6.45 -2.10
CA LYS A 86 -5.98 -6.37 -1.00
C LYS A 86 -5.93 -7.60 -0.08
N ALA A 87 -7.05 -8.21 0.31
CA ALA A 87 -7.06 -9.41 1.17
C ALA A 87 -6.57 -10.65 0.41
N ILE A 88 -6.99 -10.84 -0.85
CA ILE A 88 -6.49 -11.92 -1.72
C ILE A 88 -5.01 -11.69 -2.04
N ILE A 89 -4.60 -10.46 -2.38
CA ILE A 89 -3.19 -10.12 -2.59
C ILE A 89 -2.41 -10.39 -1.31
N MET A 90 -2.89 -10.04 -0.11
CA MET A 90 -2.20 -10.34 1.14
C MET A 90 -2.07 -11.83 1.43
N GLU A 91 -3.03 -12.66 0.99
CA GLU A 91 -2.97 -14.11 1.17
C GLU A 91 -1.84 -14.76 0.33
N TYR A 92 -1.61 -14.25 -0.89
CA TYR A 92 -0.58 -14.74 -1.80
C TYR A 92 0.69 -13.87 -1.87
N THR A 93 0.73 -12.73 -1.16
CA THR A 93 1.92 -11.87 -1.09
C THR A 93 2.74 -12.27 0.12
N PRO A 94 3.97 -12.79 -0.07
CA PRO A 94 4.83 -13.15 1.05
C PRO A 94 5.12 -11.93 1.92
N SER A 95 5.14 -12.14 3.23
CA SER A 95 5.54 -11.10 4.18
C SER A 95 6.99 -10.66 3.93
N GLN A 96 7.36 -9.46 4.38
CA GLN A 96 8.76 -9.00 4.28
C GLN A 96 9.72 -9.98 4.96
N ALA A 97 9.34 -10.56 6.10
CA ALA A 97 10.15 -11.59 6.77
C ALA A 97 10.41 -12.82 5.89
N THR A 98 9.38 -13.29 5.16
CA THR A 98 9.53 -14.42 4.22
C THR A 98 10.42 -14.05 3.04
N LYS A 99 10.31 -12.80 2.54
CA LYS A 99 11.16 -12.27 1.47
C LYS A 99 12.62 -12.16 1.93
N ASP A 100 12.86 -11.65 3.13
CA ASP A 100 14.20 -11.50 3.69
C ASP A 100 14.90 -12.85 3.85
N VAL A 101 14.18 -13.88 4.32
CA VAL A 101 14.69 -15.25 4.38
C VAL A 101 15.03 -15.78 2.98
N SER A 102 14.14 -15.56 2.00
CA SER A 102 14.41 -15.95 0.60
C SER A 102 15.64 -15.24 0.03
N MET A 103 15.77 -13.94 0.25
CA MET A 103 16.90 -13.14 -0.22
C MET A 103 18.21 -13.56 0.45
N HIS A 104 18.16 -13.89 1.75
CA HIS A 104 19.32 -14.39 2.47
C HIS A 104 19.78 -15.75 1.91
N ASN A 105 18.84 -16.66 1.64
CA ASN A 105 19.15 -17.97 1.05
C ASN A 105 19.70 -17.86 -0.38
N MET A 106 19.29 -16.84 -1.15
CA MET A 106 19.77 -16.58 -2.51
C MET A 106 21.15 -15.89 -2.56
N ASN A 107 21.65 -15.40 -1.44
CA ASN A 107 22.96 -14.77 -1.33
C ASN A 107 23.88 -15.62 -0.44
N PRO A 108 24.35 -16.80 -0.93
CA PRO A 108 25.34 -17.58 -0.19
C PRO A 108 26.60 -16.74 0.03
N ALA A 109 27.35 -17.07 1.08
CA ALA A 109 28.65 -16.44 1.31
C ALA A 109 29.52 -16.66 0.07
N ILE A 110 30.06 -15.56 -0.48
CA ILE A 110 30.95 -15.61 -1.64
C ILE A 110 32.22 -16.33 -1.18
N GLU A 111 32.40 -17.56 -1.64
CA GLU A 111 33.68 -18.26 -1.52
C GLU A 111 34.67 -17.55 -2.44
N LYS A 112 35.84 -17.16 -1.91
CA LYS A 112 36.90 -16.56 -2.73
C LYS A 112 37.25 -17.51 -3.86
N THR A 113 37.24 -17.00 -5.09
CA THR A 113 37.62 -17.86 -6.22
C THR A 113 39.13 -18.06 -6.25
N VAL A 114 39.57 -19.11 -6.95
CA VAL A 114 41.01 -19.40 -7.11
C VAL A 114 41.70 -18.24 -7.84
N GLU A 115 41.01 -17.58 -8.76
CA GLU A 115 41.51 -16.41 -9.47
C GLU A 115 41.71 -15.23 -8.52
N GLU A 116 40.74 -14.97 -7.62
CA GLU A 116 40.86 -13.93 -6.60
C GLU A 116 42.01 -14.20 -5.63
N GLU A 117 42.20 -15.46 -5.21
CA GLU A 117 43.33 -15.86 -4.36
C GLU A 117 44.68 -15.63 -5.06
N VAL A 118 44.80 -16.03 -6.34
CA VAL A 118 46.03 -15.83 -7.11
C VAL A 118 46.31 -14.34 -7.31
N ILE A 119 45.29 -13.51 -7.55
CA ILE A 119 45.43 -12.06 -7.69
C ILE A 119 45.87 -11.43 -6.36
N GLU A 120 45.29 -11.84 -5.23
CA GLU A 120 45.68 -11.34 -3.90
C GLU A 120 47.14 -11.64 -3.56
N VAL A 121 47.64 -12.81 -3.97
CA VAL A 121 49.03 -13.21 -3.74
C VAL A 121 49.99 -12.52 -4.72
N ARG A 122 49.60 -12.35 -5.98
CA ARG A 122 50.52 -11.94 -7.07
C ARG A 122 50.43 -10.47 -7.48
N ALA A 123 49.36 -9.77 -7.16
CA ALA A 123 49.21 -8.37 -7.54
C ALA A 123 49.94 -7.45 -6.52
N PRO A 124 50.89 -6.61 -6.96
CA PRO A 124 51.61 -5.67 -6.08
C PRO A 124 50.78 -4.41 -5.83
N ILE A 125 49.51 -4.55 -5.46
CA ILE A 125 48.61 -3.42 -5.19
C ILE A 125 48.73 -3.09 -3.69
N GLY A 126 49.27 -1.91 -3.38
CA GLY A 126 49.40 -1.43 -2.00
C GLY A 126 50.46 -2.11 -1.14
N LYS A 127 51.27 -3.03 -1.70
CA LYS A 127 52.38 -3.72 -1.01
C LYS A 127 53.78 -3.29 -1.47
N SER A 128 53.89 -2.29 -2.34
CA SER A 128 55.20 -1.72 -2.70
C SER A 128 55.78 -0.94 -1.53
N HIS A 129 57.09 -1.04 -1.32
CA HIS A 129 57.82 -0.16 -0.41
C HIS A 129 57.54 1.32 -0.77
N PRO A 130 57.41 2.22 0.21
CA PRO A 130 57.19 3.64 -0.06
C PRO A 130 58.27 4.16 -1.01
N THR A 131 57.86 4.89 -2.05
CA THR A 131 58.78 5.49 -3.02
C THR A 131 59.75 6.43 -2.30
N GLU A 132 61.00 6.01 -2.13
CA GLU A 132 62.07 6.90 -1.68
C GLU A 132 62.44 7.82 -2.85
N TYR A 133 62.00 9.08 -2.77
CA TYR A 133 62.40 10.10 -3.73
C TYR A 133 63.87 10.46 -3.49
N ILE A 134 64.76 9.94 -4.34
CA ILE A 134 66.15 10.37 -4.37
C ILE A 134 66.18 11.68 -5.18
N GLU A 135 66.25 12.82 -4.49
CA GLU A 135 66.42 14.11 -5.16
C GLU A 135 67.84 14.21 -5.73
N THR A 136 67.99 13.94 -7.03
CA THR A 136 69.25 14.18 -7.73
C THR A 136 69.32 15.64 -8.17
N SER A 137 70.47 16.31 -8.00
CA SER A 137 70.69 17.71 -8.42
C SER A 137 70.85 17.88 -9.95
N PHE A 138 70.47 16.87 -10.74
CA PHE A 138 70.66 16.88 -12.18
C PHE A 138 69.62 17.79 -12.84
N LYS A 139 70.08 18.89 -13.43
CA LYS A 139 69.27 19.78 -14.27
C LYS A 139 69.67 19.55 -15.73
N PRO A 140 68.82 18.90 -16.55
CA PRO A 140 69.13 18.74 -17.96
C PRO A 140 69.11 20.11 -18.64
N VAL A 141 70.27 20.53 -19.15
CA VAL A 141 70.37 21.70 -20.03
C VAL A 141 70.17 21.19 -21.45
N ALA A 142 69.09 21.63 -22.11
CA ALA A 142 68.90 21.34 -23.52
C ALA A 142 69.90 22.17 -24.33
N ASP A 143 70.67 21.52 -25.20
CA ASP A 143 71.49 22.23 -26.19
C ASP A 143 70.59 23.03 -27.14
N LYS A 144 71.09 24.20 -27.58
CA LYS A 144 70.36 25.11 -28.50
C LYS A 144 69.83 24.32 -29.70
N LEU A 145 68.51 24.15 -29.75
CA LEU A 145 67.82 23.62 -30.92
C LEU A 145 68.15 24.51 -32.12
N MET A 146 68.71 23.90 -33.17
CA MET A 146 68.89 24.54 -34.47
C MET A 146 67.51 24.99 -34.98
N ASP A 147 67.43 26.24 -35.39
CA ASP A 147 66.23 26.91 -35.90
C ASP A 147 65.79 26.22 -37.20
N GLY A 148 64.89 25.23 -37.13
CA GLY A 148 64.54 24.49 -38.36
C GLY A 148 63.67 23.23 -38.27
N ALA A 149 63.08 22.85 -37.13
CA ALA A 149 62.22 21.66 -37.09
C ALA A 149 60.98 21.83 -36.20
N SER A 150 60.11 22.77 -36.58
CA SER A 150 58.68 22.70 -36.27
C SER A 150 57.90 23.29 -37.43
N MET A 151 57.79 22.50 -38.50
CA MET A 151 56.79 22.67 -39.55
C MET A 151 56.17 21.30 -39.82
N VAL A 152 55.33 20.82 -38.91
CA VAL A 152 54.06 20.08 -39.15
C VAL A 152 53.17 20.28 -37.93
#